data_AF-A0A7J4TJK6-F1
#
_entry.id   AF-A0A7J4TJK6-F1
#
_cell.length_a   1.000
_cell.length_b   1.000
_cell.length_c   1.000
_cell.angle_alpha   90.00
_cell.angle_beta   90.00
_cell.angle_gamma   90.00
#
_symmetry.space_group_name_H-M   'P 1'
#
loop_
_entity.id
_entity.type
_entity.pdbx_description
1 polymer ?
#
loop_
_entity_poly.entity_id
_entity_poly.type
_entity_poly.pdbx_seq_one_letter_code
_entity_poly.pdbx_strand_id
1 'polypeptide(L)'
;MESVGKIKKAIITFLLLNFGLSSIFYFFIGSAGDVNVAGGLYIVFLMYCPAVAAIITSLIFYKSIKDFGWKPGKVKYLAMAYALPIICAIVAYGLFWITTGTFTGKLPPQNM
;
A
#
# COMPACT_ATOMS: atom_id res chain seq x y z
N MET A 1 -29.18 -3.39 -9.01
CA MET A 1 -27.94 -4.19 -8.86
C MET A 1 -27.14 -4.01 -10.14
N GLU A 2 -25.84 -3.67 -10.05
CA GLU A 2 -25.02 -3.64 -11.26
C GLU A 2 -24.90 -5.03 -11.89
N SER A 3 -24.80 -5.10 -13.21
CA SER A 3 -24.62 -6.39 -13.87
C SER A 3 -23.24 -6.95 -13.55
N VAL A 4 -23.15 -8.27 -13.34
CA VAL A 4 -21.87 -8.98 -13.12
C VAL A 4 -20.86 -8.66 -14.22
N GLY A 5 -21.32 -8.48 -15.45
CA GLY A 5 -20.49 -8.08 -16.59
C GLY A 5 -19.83 -6.71 -16.41
N LYS A 6 -20.54 -5.72 -15.84
CA LYS A 6 -19.99 -4.40 -15.57
C LYS A 6 -18.91 -4.44 -14.49
N ILE A 7 -19.15 -5.19 -13.41
CA ILE A 7 -18.19 -5.37 -12.32
C ILE A 7 -16.89 -6.03 -12.84
N LYS A 8 -17.01 -7.10 -13.65
CA LYS A 8 -15.83 -7.74 -14.26
C LYS A 8 -15.02 -6.77 -15.11
N LYS A 9 -15.67 -5.95 -15.94
CA LYS A 9 -14.99 -4.94 -16.76
C LYS A 9 -14.29 -3.88 -15.90
N ALA A 10 -14.91 -3.44 -14.81
CA ALA A 10 -14.29 -2.51 -13.88
C ALA A 10 -13.05 -3.10 -13.22
N ILE A 11 -13.10 -4.35 -12.73
CA ILE A 11 -11.96 -5.04 -12.12
C ILE A 11 -10.80 -5.17 -13.12
N ILE A 12 -11.08 -5.60 -14.35
CA ILE A 12 -10.06 -5.73 -15.40
C ILE A 12 -9.43 -4.37 -15.71
N THR A 13 -10.26 -3.32 -15.83
CA THR A 13 -9.78 -1.97 -16.12
C THR A 13 -8.89 -1.45 -14.99
N PHE A 14 -9.31 -1.63 -13.73
CA PHE A 14 -8.51 -1.28 -12.56
C PHE A 14 -7.15 -1.99 -12.59
N LEU A 15 -7.15 -3.30 -12.85
CA LEU A 15 -5.93 -4.09 -12.83
C LEU A 15 -4.95 -3.65 -13.93
N LEU A 16 -5.45 -3.41 -15.15
CA LEU A 16 -4.64 -2.91 -16.26
C LEU A 16 -4.09 -1.51 -16.00
N LEU A 17 -4.91 -0.60 -15.48
CA LEU A 17 -4.48 0.75 -15.12
C LEU A 17 -3.42 0.70 -14.02
N ASN A 18 -3.67 -0.04 -12.94
CA ASN A 18 -2.74 -0.17 -11.83
C ASN A 18 -1.40 -0.79 -12.26
N PHE A 19 -1.46 -1.84 -13.07
CA PHE A 19 -0.27 -2.51 -13.59
C PHE A 19 0.53 -1.56 -14.50
N GLY A 20 -0.14 -0.90 -15.44
CA GLY A 20 0.50 0.03 -16.36
C GLY A 20 1.16 1.21 -15.64
N LEU A 21 0.44 1.81 -14.68
CA LEU A 21 0.94 2.96 -13.92
C LEU A 21 2.12 2.57 -13.01
N SER A 22 2.00 1.43 -12.29
CA SER A 22 3.07 0.95 -11.40
C SER A 22 4.32 0.54 -12.17
N SER A 23 4.17 -0.06 -13.36
CA SER A 23 5.30 -0.54 -14.18
C SER A 23 6.26 0.58 -14.55
N ILE A 24 5.75 1.79 -14.79
CA ILE A 24 6.57 2.98 -15.11
C ILE A 24 7.53 3.28 -13.94
N PHE A 25 7.02 3.32 -12.71
CA PHE A 25 7.84 3.61 -11.54
C PHE A 25 8.77 2.47 -11.18
N TYR A 26 8.33 1.22 -11.31
CA TYR A 26 9.21 0.06 -11.13
C TYR A 26 10.37 0.06 -12.12
N PHE A 27 10.15 0.46 -13.37
CA PHE A 27 11.21 0.58 -14.36
C PHE A 27 12.25 1.63 -13.93
N PHE A 28 11.83 2.80 -13.46
CA PHE A 28 12.75 3.84 -13.00
C PHE A 28 13.54 3.41 -11.76
N ILE A 29 12.89 2.78 -10.77
CA ILE A 29 13.56 2.25 -9.58
C ILE A 29 14.57 1.17 -9.97
N GLY A 30 14.16 0.23 -10.82
CA GLY A 30 15.02 -0.86 -11.29
C GLY A 30 16.22 -0.37 -12.12
N SER A 31 16.02 0.62 -12.99
CA SER A 31 17.08 1.19 -13.82
C SER A 31 18.10 1.98 -13.01
N ALA A 32 17.71 2.55 -11.88
CA ALA A 32 18.59 3.35 -11.04
C ALA A 32 19.30 2.52 -9.95
N GLY A 33 18.87 1.27 -9.72
CA GLY A 33 19.55 0.32 -8.83
C GLY A 33 19.43 0.62 -7.33
N ASP A 34 18.71 1.68 -6.97
CA ASP A 34 18.44 2.07 -5.59
C ASP A 34 16.96 2.48 -5.47
N VAL A 35 16.36 2.14 -4.36
CA VAL A 35 14.97 2.48 -4.03
C VAL A 35 14.87 3.94 -3.55
N ASN A 36 15.96 4.53 -3.05
CA ASN A 36 16.04 5.91 -2.57
C ASN A 36 16.30 6.94 -3.68
N VAL A 37 16.21 6.54 -4.95
CA VAL A 37 16.45 7.43 -6.09
C VAL A 37 15.46 8.58 -6.07
N ALA A 38 15.95 9.79 -6.38
CA ALA A 38 15.21 11.04 -6.22
C ALA A 38 14.66 11.23 -4.78
N GLY A 39 15.38 10.74 -3.77
CA GLY A 39 14.96 10.83 -2.36
C GLY A 39 13.76 9.94 -2.01
N GLY A 40 13.52 8.87 -2.78
CA GLY A 40 12.39 7.95 -2.57
C GLY A 40 11.06 8.43 -3.19
N LEU A 41 11.07 9.52 -3.96
CA LEU A 41 9.88 10.05 -4.63
C LEU A 41 9.21 9.02 -5.54
N TYR A 42 9.99 8.17 -6.22
CA TYR A 42 9.43 7.13 -7.09
C TYR A 42 8.65 6.07 -6.32
N ILE A 43 9.08 5.72 -5.10
CA ILE A 43 8.31 4.83 -4.22
C ILE A 43 7.00 5.50 -3.82
N VAL A 44 7.06 6.78 -3.43
CA VAL A 44 5.86 7.54 -3.04
C VAL A 44 4.85 7.51 -4.19
N PHE A 45 5.23 7.88 -5.40
CA PHE A 45 4.33 7.86 -6.55
C PHE A 45 3.83 6.45 -6.89
N LEU A 46 4.68 5.44 -6.76
CA LEU A 46 4.30 4.03 -6.93
C LEU A 46 3.21 3.62 -5.93
N MET A 47 3.30 4.01 -4.66
CA MET A 47 2.29 3.72 -3.64
C MET A 47 0.92 4.37 -3.95
N TYR A 48 0.91 5.51 -4.63
CA TYR A 48 -0.32 6.19 -5.05
C TYR A 48 -0.93 5.63 -6.34
N CYS A 49 -0.21 4.81 -7.10
CA CYS A 49 -0.72 4.20 -8.34
C CYS A 49 -2.07 3.46 -8.17
N PRO A 50 -2.25 2.57 -7.17
CA PRO A 50 -3.55 1.91 -6.97
C PRO A 50 -4.68 2.89 -6.61
N ALA A 51 -4.38 3.97 -5.87
CA ALA A 51 -5.39 4.98 -5.55
C ALA A 51 -5.85 5.71 -6.82
N VAL A 52 -4.91 6.12 -7.67
CA VAL A 52 -5.22 6.78 -8.96
C VAL A 52 -5.99 5.83 -9.88
N ALA A 53 -5.54 4.59 -10.02
CA ALA A 53 -6.22 3.58 -10.84
C ALA A 53 -7.65 3.30 -10.35
N ALA A 54 -7.87 3.24 -9.04
CA ALA A 54 -9.20 3.06 -8.45
C ALA A 54 -10.11 4.25 -8.76
N ILE A 55 -9.62 5.50 -8.59
CA ILE A 55 -10.38 6.70 -8.89
C ILE A 55 -10.77 6.75 -10.37
N ILE A 56 -9.83 6.53 -11.28
CA ILE A 56 -10.09 6.53 -12.73
C ILE A 56 -11.12 5.46 -13.09
N THR A 57 -10.94 4.23 -12.59
CA THR A 57 -11.90 3.14 -12.84
C THR A 57 -13.28 3.49 -12.30
N SER A 58 -13.37 4.05 -11.10
CA SER A 58 -14.64 4.46 -10.50
C SER A 58 -15.34 5.54 -11.31
N LEU A 59 -14.58 6.53 -11.80
CA LEU A 59 -15.12 7.57 -12.68
C LEU A 59 -15.64 7.03 -14.01
N ILE A 60 -14.95 6.05 -14.61
CA ILE A 60 -15.36 5.43 -15.88
C ILE A 60 -16.65 4.62 -15.73
N PHE A 61 -16.73 3.74 -14.73
CA PHE A 61 -17.82 2.77 -14.62
C PHE A 61 -18.97 3.26 -13.74
N TYR A 62 -18.66 3.96 -12.64
CA TYR A 62 -19.62 4.32 -11.60
C TYR A 62 -19.96 5.81 -11.60
N LYS A 63 -19.15 6.65 -12.28
CA LYS A 63 -19.31 8.13 -12.37
C LYS A 63 -19.40 8.82 -11.00
N SER A 64 -18.90 8.17 -9.96
CA SER A 64 -18.96 8.64 -8.58
C SER A 64 -17.69 8.23 -7.87
N ILE A 65 -17.15 9.15 -7.08
CA ILE A 65 -16.09 8.87 -6.09
C ILE A 65 -16.68 8.95 -4.68
N LYS A 66 -17.96 9.34 -4.52
CA LYS A 66 -18.58 9.55 -3.20
C LYS A 66 -18.67 8.25 -2.39
N ASP A 67 -18.67 7.12 -3.07
CA ASP A 67 -18.85 5.79 -2.50
C ASP A 67 -17.56 5.18 -1.94
N PHE A 68 -16.41 5.86 -2.04
CA PHE A 68 -15.14 5.42 -1.42
C PHE A 68 -15.13 5.47 0.11
N GLY A 69 -16.21 5.95 0.75
CA GLY A 69 -16.30 5.94 2.21
C GLY A 69 -15.47 7.04 2.88
N TRP A 70 -15.50 8.27 2.34
CA TRP A 70 -14.79 9.45 2.86
C TRP A 70 -15.10 9.82 4.32
N LYS A 71 -16.12 9.23 4.92
CA LYS A 71 -16.49 9.48 6.30
C LYS A 71 -15.60 8.63 7.22
N PRO A 72 -15.05 9.22 8.30
CA PRO A 72 -14.38 8.42 9.32
C PRO A 72 -15.39 7.39 9.84
N GLY A 73 -15.00 6.11 9.76
CA GLY A 73 -15.85 5.00 10.21
C GLY A 73 -16.11 5.04 11.72
N LYS A 74 -16.73 3.99 12.25
CA LYS A 74 -16.98 3.91 13.70
C LYS A 74 -15.65 3.95 14.47
N VAL A 75 -15.57 4.79 15.49
CA VAL A 75 -14.36 4.96 16.33
C VAL A 75 -13.82 3.63 16.85
N LYS A 76 -14.70 2.69 17.22
CA LYS A 76 -14.33 1.33 17.63
C LYS A 76 -13.46 0.59 16.59
N TYR A 77 -13.78 0.73 15.30
CA TYR A 77 -13.01 0.08 14.23
C TYR A 77 -11.71 0.83 13.93
N LEU A 78 -11.72 2.16 14.02
CA LEU A 78 -10.49 2.96 13.90
C LEU A 78 -9.50 2.59 15.02
N ALA A 79 -9.97 2.52 16.27
CA ALA A 79 -9.16 2.11 17.41
C ALA A 79 -8.59 0.70 17.23
N MET A 80 -9.41 -0.26 16.76
CA MET A 80 -8.91 -1.61 16.45
C MET A 80 -7.89 -1.61 15.30
N ALA A 81 -8.08 -0.81 14.26
CA ALA A 81 -7.13 -0.73 13.14
C ALA A 81 -5.74 -0.27 13.59
N TYR A 82 -5.65 0.60 14.61
CA TYR A 82 -4.38 1.00 15.21
C TYR A 82 -3.85 0.00 16.25
N ALA A 83 -4.73 -0.61 17.04
CA ALA A 83 -4.32 -1.54 18.09
C ALA A 83 -3.75 -2.86 17.51
N LEU A 84 -4.35 -3.36 16.43
CA LEU A 84 -3.99 -4.65 15.84
C LEU A 84 -2.52 -4.76 15.41
N PRO A 85 -1.95 -3.82 14.62
CA PRO A 85 -0.53 -3.89 14.25
C PRO A 85 0.40 -3.78 15.45
N ILE A 86 0.04 -2.99 16.48
CA ILE A 86 0.83 -2.88 17.71
C ILE A 86 0.85 -4.20 18.46
N ILE A 87 -0.31 -4.84 18.62
CA ILE A 87 -0.43 -6.15 19.27
C ILE A 87 0.39 -7.19 18.49
N CYS A 88 0.26 -7.22 17.16
CA CYS A 88 1.05 -8.13 16.31
C CYS A 88 2.56 -7.91 16.48
N ALA A 89 3.01 -6.65 16.52
CA ALA A 89 4.41 -6.33 16.76
C ALA A 89 4.87 -6.78 18.15
N ILE A 90 4.10 -6.49 19.21
CA ILE A 90 4.43 -6.91 20.58
C ILE A 90 4.55 -8.43 20.67
N VAL A 91 3.61 -9.17 20.07
CA VAL A 91 3.65 -10.63 20.08
C VAL A 91 4.88 -11.14 19.32
N ALA A 92 5.12 -10.65 18.10
CA ALA A 92 6.25 -11.08 17.29
C ALA A 92 7.61 -10.79 17.95
N TYR A 93 7.84 -9.54 18.37
CA TYR A 93 9.09 -9.12 19.01
C TYR A 93 9.24 -9.67 20.43
N GLY A 94 8.13 -9.77 21.18
CA GLY A 94 8.12 -10.39 22.50
C GLY A 94 8.54 -11.86 22.45
N LEU A 95 7.99 -12.63 21.50
CA LEU A 95 8.40 -14.01 21.28
C LEU A 95 9.87 -14.10 20.84
N PHE A 96 10.32 -13.20 19.96
CA PHE A 96 11.72 -13.14 19.55
C PHE A 96 12.67 -12.91 20.74
N TRP A 97 12.37 -11.96 21.64
CA TRP A 97 13.22 -11.73 22.82
C TRP A 97 13.21 -12.88 23.81
N ILE A 98 12.06 -13.52 24.02
CA ILE A 98 11.95 -14.65 24.96
C ILE A 98 12.68 -15.88 24.43
N THR A 99 12.66 -16.12 23.12
CA THR A 99 13.21 -17.34 22.52
C THR A 99 14.65 -17.22 22.06
N THR A 100 15.06 -16.05 21.54
CA THR A 100 16.31 -15.91 20.77
C THR A 100 17.17 -14.70 21.11
N GLY A 101 16.62 -13.55 21.55
CA GLY A 101 17.35 -12.28 21.39
C GLY A 101 17.53 -11.39 22.62
N THR A 102 18.79 -11.11 22.99
CA THR A 102 19.20 -9.83 23.60
C THR A 102 19.52 -8.83 22.48
N PHE A 103 18.95 -7.62 22.53
CA PHE A 103 19.32 -6.54 21.61
C PHE A 103 20.79 -6.19 21.75
N THR A 104 21.59 -6.51 20.72
CA THR A 104 23.02 -6.19 20.73
C THR A 104 23.29 -4.76 20.23
N GLY A 105 22.30 -4.08 19.63
CA GLY A 105 22.40 -2.67 19.18
C GLY A 105 23.50 -2.37 18.15
N LYS A 106 24.30 -3.36 17.76
CA LYS A 106 25.35 -3.25 16.77
C LYS A 106 24.72 -3.22 15.39
N LEU A 107 24.51 -2.01 14.88
CA LEU A 107 24.26 -1.79 13.47
C LEU A 107 25.51 -2.25 12.69
N PRO A 108 25.36 -2.96 11.57
CA PRO A 108 26.48 -3.24 10.68
C PRO A 108 27.11 -1.89 10.26
N PRO A 109 28.45 -1.83 10.12
CA PRO A 109 29.12 -0.60 9.71
C PRO A 109 28.43 -0.06 8.47
N GLN A 110 27.95 1.18 8.57
CA GLN A 110 27.37 1.89 7.46
C GLN A 110 28.54 2.41 6.65
N ASN A 111 28.83 1.77 5.53
CA ASN A 111 29.84 2.25 4.59
C ASN A 111 29.26 3.53 3.97
N MET A 112 29.67 4.70 4.48
CA MET A 112 29.54 5.98 3.77
C MET A 112 30.59 6.07 2.68
#